data_AF-A0A497IZ19-F1
#
_entry.id   AF-A0A497IZ19-F1
#
_cell.length_a   1.000
_cell.length_b   1.000
_cell.length_c   1.000
_cell.angle_alpha   90.00
_cell.angle_beta   90.00
_cell.angle_gamma   90.00
#
_symmetry.space_group_name_H-M   'P 1'
#
loop_
_entity.id
_entity.type
_entity.pdbx_description
1 polymer ?
#
loop_
_entity_poly.entity_id
_entity_poly.type
_entity_poly.pdbx_seq_one_letter_code
_entity_poly.pdbx_strand_id
1 'polypeptide(L)' 'MPSEKLLGSGLMIISLAVIIVYAWLLFFTKYSLVVLKVTVFMLVLVLFSLIGWVGYTIVTTPVPKQD' A
#
# COMPACT_ATOMS: atom_id res chain seq x y z
N MET A 1 11.74 26.67 2.85
CA MET A 1 11.10 25.61 2.05
C MET A 1 12.17 24.56 1.79
N PRO A 2 12.09 23.35 2.36
CA PRO A 2 13.04 22.29 2.02
C PRO A 2 12.99 22.09 0.50
N SER A 3 14.15 22.11 -0.15
CA SER A 3 14.22 21.99 -1.61
C SER A 3 13.56 20.66 -2.03
N GLU A 4 12.67 20.70 -3.01
CA GLU A 4 11.95 19.54 -3.55
C GLU A 4 12.89 18.37 -3.91
N LYS A 5 14.14 18.73 -4.25
CA LYS A 5 15.25 17.81 -4.52
C LYS A 5 15.69 16.95 -3.32
N LEU A 6 15.61 17.48 -2.09
CA LEU A 6 15.95 16.77 -0.85
C LEU A 6 14.84 15.80 -0.43
N LEU A 7 13.59 16.18 -0.64
CA LEU A 7 12.43 15.32 -0.45
C LEU A 7 12.44 14.16 -1.45
N GLY A 8 12.70 14.45 -2.73
CA GLY A 8 12.82 13.43 -3.77
C GLY A 8 13.97 12.45 -3.54
N SER A 9 15.16 12.95 -3.18
CA SER A 9 16.31 12.08 -2.91
C SER A 9 16.17 11.26 -1.64
N GLY A 10 15.61 11.85 -0.57
CA GLY A 10 15.30 11.14 0.67
C GLY A 10 14.32 9.99 0.43
N LEU A 11 13.27 10.22 -0.35
CA LEU A 11 12.30 9.18 -0.69
C LEU A 11 12.91 8.06 -1.53
N MET A 12 13.80 8.38 -2.47
CA MET A 12 14.53 7.37 -3.26
C MET A 12 15.39 6.46 -2.37
N ILE A 13 16.17 7.03 -1.45
CA ILE A 13 17.04 6.27 -0.56
C ILE A 13 16.22 5.37 0.37
N ILE A 14 15.13 5.90 0.92
CA ILE A 14 14.23 5.14 1.80
C ILE A 14 13.59 3.98 1.03
N SER A 15 13.07 4.24 -0.18
CA SER A 15 12.48 3.20 -1.03
C SER A 15 13.48 2.08 -1.35
N LEU A 16 14.71 2.46 -1.72
CA LEU A 16 15.78 1.50 -2.00
C LEU A 16 16.15 0.67 -0.77
N ALA A 17 16.28 1.30 0.40
CA ALA A 17 16.57 0.61 1.65
C ALA A 17 15.48 -0.40 2.01
N VAL A 18 14.21 -0.02 1.87
CA VAL A 18 13.06 -0.90 2.13
C VAL A 18 13.08 -2.12 1.21
N ILE A 19 13.36 -1.93 -0.09
CA ILE A 19 13.45 -3.05 -1.06
C ILE A 19 14.56 -4.03 -0.67
N ILE A 20 15.74 -3.53 -0.29
CA ILE A 20 16.87 -4.36 0.10
C ILE A 20 16.54 -5.16 1.36
N VAL A 21 15.97 -4.51 2.38
CA VAL A 21 15.57 -5.18 3.63
C VAL A 21 14.50 -6.24 3.36
N TYR A 22 13.51 -5.95 2.51
CA TYR A 22 12.46 -6.88 2.15
C TYR A 22 13.02 -8.12 1.41
N ALA A 23 13.90 -7.91 0.43
CA ALA A 23 14.57 -9.00 -0.28
C ALA A 23 15.41 -9.86 0.68
N TRP A 24 16.16 -9.23 1.59
CA TRP A 24 16.94 -9.96 2.60
C TRP A 24 16.04 -10.81 3.52
N LEU A 25 14.93 -10.25 4.02
CA LEU A 25 13.97 -10.98 4.84
C LEU A 25 13.36 -12.18 4.08
N LEU A 26 13.03 -12.01 2.80
CA LEU A 26 12.41 -13.05 1.99
C LEU A 26 13.37 -14.20 1.67
N PHE A 27 14.62 -13.92 1.31
CA PHE A 27 15.53 -14.93 0.78
C PHE A 27 16.47 -15.54 1.83
N PHE A 28 16.89 -14.75 2.84
CA PHE A 28 17.94 -15.17 3.77
C PHE A 28 17.44 -15.54 5.18
N THR A 29 16.14 -15.37 5.46
CA THR A 29 15.61 -15.67 6.80
C THR A 29 14.56 -16.79 6.80
N LYS A 30 14.51 -17.55 7.89
CA LYS A 30 13.48 -18.60 8.12
C LYS A 30 12.05 -18.02 8.18
N TYR A 31 11.93 -16.70 8.30
CA TYR A 31 10.66 -15.98 8.35
C TYR A 31 10.07 -15.68 6.97
N SER A 32 10.72 -16.12 5.88
CA SER A 32 10.25 -15.95 4.50
C SER A 32 8.74 -16.20 4.32
N LEU A 33 8.23 -17.31 4.86
CA LEU A 33 6.81 -17.65 4.79
C LEU A 33 5.91 -16.69 5.60
N VAL A 34 6.38 -16.20 6.75
CA VAL A 34 5.64 -15.23 7.56
C VAL A 34 5.58 -13.88 6.84
N VAL A 35 6.70 -13.43 6.29
CA VAL A 35 6.81 -12.19 5.52
C VAL A 35 5.88 -12.25 4.30
N LEU A 36 5.90 -13.36 3.57
CA LEU A 36 5.02 -13.57 2.41
C LEU A 36 3.54 -13.52 2.80
N LYS A 37 3.15 -14.18 3.89
CA LYS A 37 1.78 -14.15 4.41
C LYS A 37 1.32 -12.73 4.74
N VAL A 38 2.20 -11.94 5.37
CA VAL A 38 1.90 -10.54 5.71
C VAL A 38 1.74 -9.68 4.45
N THR A 39 2.62 -9.80 3.46
CA THR A 39 2.50 -9.07 2.19
C THR A 39 1.20 -9.39 1.46
N VAL A 40 0.86 -10.67 1.35
CA VAL A 40 -0.38 -11.11 0.69
C VAL A 40 -1.60 -10.62 1.47
N PHE A 41 -1.59 -10.69 2.80
CA PHE A 41 -2.65 -10.16 3.64
C PHE A 41 -2.84 -8.64 3.45
N MET A 42 -1.74 -7.89 3.36
CA MET A 42 -1.78 -6.44 3.11
C MET A 42 -2.40 -6.13 1.74
N LEU A 43 -2.07 -6.92 0.71
CA LEU A 43 -2.68 -6.83 -0.63
C LEU A 43 -4.20 -7.07 -0.57
N VAL A 44 -4.63 -8.08 0.18
CA VAL A 44 -6.05 -8.39 0.40
C VAL A 44 -6.75 -7.23 1.13
N LEU A 45 -6.14 -6.67 2.18
CA LEU A 45 -6.70 -5.51 2.88
C LEU A 45 -6.92 -4.31 1.96
N VAL A 46 -5.94 -4.01 1.10
CA VAL A 46 -6.07 -2.91 0.12
C VAL A 46 -7.21 -3.19 -0.85
N LEU A 47 -7.29 -4.41 -1.40
CA LEU A 47 -8.37 -4.81 -2.31
C LEU A 47 -9.75 -4.71 -1.65
N PHE A 48 -9.90 -5.27 -0.44
CA PHE A 48 -11.17 -5.23 0.28
C PHE A 48 -11.54 -3.81 0.70
N SER A 49 -10.57 -2.98 1.07
CA SER A 49 -10.81 -1.56 1.37
C SER A 49 -11.35 -0.82 0.15
N LEU A 50 -10.79 -1.06 -1.03
CA LEU A 50 -11.29 -0.49 -2.29
C LEU A 50 -12.71 -0.97 -2.61
N ILE A 51 -12.99 -2.27 -2.48
CA ILE A 51 -14.33 -2.83 -2.72
C ILE A 51 -15.34 -2.24 -1.73
N GLY A 52 -14.99 -2.15 -0.45
CA GLY A 52 -15.82 -1.56 0.58
C GLY A 52 -16.10 -0.08 0.31
N TRP A 53 -15.10 0.67 -0.15
CA TRP A 53 -15.27 2.05 -0.57
C TRP A 53 -16.25 2.19 -1.74
N VAL A 54 -16.13 1.35 -2.78
CA VAL A 54 -17.08 1.35 -3.89
C VAL A 54 -18.50 1.04 -3.41
N GLY A 55 -18.68 0.02 -2.57
CA GLY A 55 -19.98 -0.28 -1.97
C GLY A 55 -20.54 0.89 -1.16
N TYR A 56 -19.70 1.56 -0.38
CA TYR A 56 -20.05 2.77 0.36
C TYR A 56 -20.53 3.89 -0.59
N THR A 57 -19.82 4.13 -1.69
CA THR A 57 -20.23 5.17 -2.65
C THR A 57 -21.63 4.92 -3.24
N ILE A 58 -21.99 3.67 -3.56
CA ILE A 58 -23.32 3.31 -4.10
C ILE A 58 -24.44 3.57 -3.08
N VAL A 59 -24.19 3.29 -1.80
CA VAL A 59 -25.18 3.56 -0.73
C VAL A 59 -25.34 5.07 -0.51
N THR A 60 -24.25 5.83 -0.66
CA THR A 60 -24.23 7.27 -0.38
C THR A 60 -24.63 8.14 -1.55
N THR A 61 -24.79 7.63 -2.77
CA THR A 61 -25.34 8.40 -3.90
C THR A 61 -26.85 8.59 -3.70
N PRO A 62 -27.33 9.79 -3.35
CA PRO A 62 -28.76 10.07 -3.31
C PRO A 62 -29.26 10.01 -4.75
N VAL A 63 -30.33 9.24 -4.98
CA VAL A 63 -30.97 9.11 -6.30
C VAL A 63 -31.14 10.51 -6.91
N PRO A 64 -30.61 10.76 -8.12
CA PRO A 64 -30.75 12.06 -8.77
C PRO A 64 -32.24 12.38 -8.87
N LYS A 65 -32.69 13.48 -8.25
CA LYS A 65 -34.01 14.03 -8.56
C LYS A 65 -33.98 14.39 -10.04
N GLN A 66 -34.81 13.71 -10.84
CA GLN A 66 -35.02 14.07 -12.23
C GLN A 66 -36.00 15.25 -12.26
N ASP A 67 -35.49 16.45 -11.98
CA ASP A 67 -36.22 17.72 -12.13
C ASP A 67 -35.62 18.52 -13.29
#